data_AF-A0A8E6HRG2-F1
#
_entry.id   AF-A0A8E6HRG2-F1
#
_cell.length_a   1.000
_cell.length_b   1.000
_cell.length_c   1.000
_cell.angle_alpha   90.00
_cell.angle_beta   90.00
_cell.angle_gamma   90.00
#
_symmetry.space_group_name_H-M   'P 1'
#
loop_
_entity.id
_entity.type
_entity.pdbx_description
1 polymer ?
#
loop_
_entity_poly.entity_id
_entity_poly.type
_entity_poly.pdbx_seq_one_letter_code
_entity_poly.pdbx_strand_id
1 'polypeptide(L)'
;MQVGMECNKDYPITPEEMIMLQGHKIPESKNVKCLMACVYKKTKWLTDAGTFDIDKAEHTIDTELEDAEKKANSKKLMDTCRSVNDAAVNDGTAGCERSHLLTLCLIEHAPKFGFDLKHVRL
;
A
#
# COMPACT_ATOMS: atom_id res chain seq x y z
N MET A 1 4.18 10.98 -5.30
CA MET A 1 4.46 10.97 -6.76
C MET A 1 5.85 10.47 -7.18
N GLN A 2 6.99 10.98 -6.66
CA GLN A 2 8.34 10.60 -7.18
C GLN A 2 8.63 9.10 -7.15
N VAL A 3 8.38 8.44 -6.02
CA VAL A 3 8.61 6.98 -5.85
C VAL A 3 7.80 6.15 -6.84
N GLY A 4 6.54 6.53 -7.08
CA GLY A 4 5.67 5.84 -8.05
C GLY A 4 6.19 5.92 -9.48
N MET A 5 6.71 7.08 -9.89
CA MET A 5 7.31 7.24 -11.23
C MET A 5 8.60 6.43 -11.38
N GLU A 6 9.41 6.31 -10.32
CA GLU A 6 10.58 5.45 -10.34
C GLU A 6 10.19 3.98 -10.52
N CYS A 7 9.22 3.49 -9.75
CA CYS A 7 8.73 2.12 -9.85
C CYS A 7 8.06 1.81 -11.19
N ASN A 8 7.44 2.81 -11.83
CA ASN A 8 6.83 2.65 -13.15
C ASN A 8 7.86 2.37 -14.26
N LYS A 9 9.16 2.66 -14.05
CA LYS A 9 10.20 2.29 -15.01
C LYS A 9 10.40 0.77 -15.08
N ASP A 10 10.29 0.11 -13.94
CA ASP A 10 10.47 -1.34 -13.81
C ASP A 10 9.15 -2.09 -14.02
N TYR A 11 8.03 -1.47 -13.64
CA TYR A 11 6.69 -2.04 -13.71
C TYR A 11 5.73 -1.08 -14.44
N PRO A 12 5.89 -0.93 -15.77
CA PRO A 12 5.10 0.04 -16.53
C PRO A 12 3.61 -0.31 -16.50
N ILE A 13 2.79 0.67 -16.14
CA ILE A 13 1.32 0.58 -16.17
C ILE A 13 0.74 1.42 -17.31
N THR A 14 -0.46 1.08 -17.76
CA THR A 14 -1.14 1.86 -18.81
C THR A 14 -1.73 3.17 -18.26
N PRO A 15 -2.01 4.17 -19.12
CA PRO A 15 -2.74 5.37 -18.71
C PRO A 15 -4.09 5.05 -18.04
N GLU A 16 -4.81 4.04 -18.52
CA GLU A 16 -6.09 3.60 -17.95
C GLU A 16 -5.91 3.03 -16.54
N GLU A 17 -4.88 2.20 -16.32
CA GLU A 17 -4.54 1.68 -15.00
C GLU A 17 -4.15 2.80 -14.04
N MET A 18 -3.41 3.81 -14.53
CA MET A 18 -3.06 4.99 -13.74
C MET A 18 -4.31 5.78 -13.31
N ILE A 19 -5.27 5.97 -14.21
CA ILE A 19 -6.57 6.61 -13.90
C ILE A 19 -7.35 5.78 -12.87
N MET A 20 -7.34 4.45 -12.99
CA MET A 20 -7.97 3.57 -12.00
C MET A 20 -7.34 3.74 -10.61
N LEU A 21 -6.02 3.76 -10.51
CA LEU A 21 -5.30 3.96 -9.25
C LEU A 21 -5.59 5.31 -8.61
N GLN A 22 -5.64 6.40 -9.41
CA GLN A 22 -6.08 7.72 -8.95
C GLN A 22 -7.52 7.71 -8.42
N GLY A 23 -8.36 6.82 -8.94
CA GLY A 23 -9.73 6.59 -8.48
C GLY A 23 -9.85 5.57 -7.34
N HIS A 24 -8.75 5.18 -6.68
CA HIS A 24 -8.69 4.16 -5.62
C HIS A 24 -9.25 2.80 -6.05
N LYS A 25 -9.18 2.49 -7.35
CA LYS A 25 -9.44 1.16 -7.90
C LYS A 25 -8.10 0.53 -8.20
N ILE A 26 -7.88 -0.68 -7.71
CA ILE A 26 -6.62 -1.39 -7.94
C ILE A 26 -6.81 -2.39 -9.08
N PRO A 27 -6.23 -2.14 -10.27
CA PRO A 27 -6.21 -3.13 -11.34
C PRO A 27 -5.55 -4.44 -10.89
N GLU A 28 -6.04 -5.56 -11.41
CA GLU A 28 -5.52 -6.90 -11.11
C GLU A 28 -4.25 -7.26 -11.89
N SER A 29 -3.71 -6.34 -12.69
CA SER A 29 -2.55 -6.62 -13.53
C SER A 29 -1.29 -6.85 -12.71
N LYS A 30 -0.42 -7.74 -13.19
CA LYS A 30 0.84 -8.05 -12.53
C LYS A 30 1.71 -6.81 -12.33
N ASN A 31 1.75 -5.91 -13.31
CA ASN A 31 2.56 -4.70 -13.23
C ASN A 31 2.05 -3.74 -12.16
N VAL A 32 0.73 -3.55 -12.03
CA VAL A 32 0.17 -2.71 -10.96
C VAL A 32 0.53 -3.28 -9.58
N LYS A 33 0.36 -4.59 -9.39
CA LYS A 33 0.72 -5.28 -8.14
C LYS A 33 2.20 -5.07 -7.81
N CYS A 34 3.09 -5.27 -8.78
CA CYS A 34 4.52 -5.11 -8.54
C CYS A 34 4.97 -3.64 -8.42
N LEU A 35 4.27 -2.70 -9.06
CA LEU A 35 4.48 -1.27 -8.87
C LEU A 35 4.17 -0.88 -7.41
N MET A 36 3.06 -1.36 -6.85
CA MET A 36 2.73 -1.16 -5.42
C MET A 36 3.80 -1.77 -4.51
N ALA A 37 4.24 -2.99 -4.77
CA ALA A 37 5.32 -3.61 -3.99
C ALA A 37 6.63 -2.82 -4.05
N CYS A 38 7.00 -2.30 -5.22
CA CYS A 38 8.17 -1.43 -5.36
C CYS A 38 8.04 -0.16 -4.52
N VAL A 39 6.87 0.49 -4.55
CA VAL A 39 6.60 1.69 -3.74
C VAL A 39 6.74 1.35 -2.26
N TYR A 40 6.08 0.28 -1.79
CA TYR A 40 6.13 -0.12 -0.40
C TYR A 40 7.51 -0.57 0.08
N LYS A 41 8.32 -1.21 -0.76
CA LYS A 41 9.72 -1.51 -0.43
C LYS A 41 10.54 -0.23 -0.27
N LYS A 42 10.38 0.74 -1.18
CA LYS A 42 11.07 2.04 -1.10
C LYS A 42 10.62 2.87 0.12
N THR A 43 9.37 2.75 0.54
CA THR A 43 8.86 3.37 1.78
C THR A 43 9.05 2.49 3.02
N LYS A 44 9.70 1.33 2.87
CA LYS A 44 10.00 0.36 3.94
C LYS A 44 8.78 -0.26 4.62
N TRP A 45 7.61 -0.22 3.98
CA TRP A 45 6.41 -0.93 4.45
C TRP A 45 6.45 -2.41 4.07
N LEU A 46 7.23 -2.79 3.07
CA LEU A 46 7.53 -4.19 2.77
C LEU A 46 9.00 -4.47 3.08
N THR A 47 9.26 -5.63 3.68
CA THR A 47 10.61 -6.18 3.83
C THR A 47 11.17 -6.64 2.48
N ASP A 48 12.47 -6.93 2.43
CA ASP A 48 13.10 -7.54 1.25
C ASP A 48 12.52 -8.93 0.93
N ALA A 49 11.99 -9.63 1.95
CA ALA A 49 11.27 -10.89 1.78
C ALA A 49 9.83 -10.70 1.26
N GLY A 50 9.39 -9.46 1.01
CA GLY A 50 8.07 -9.14 0.50
C GLY A 50 6.95 -9.25 1.54
N THR A 51 7.28 -9.29 2.83
CA THR A 51 6.31 -9.31 3.94
C THR A 51 5.97 -7.88 4.37
N PHE A 52 4.74 -7.64 4.81
CA PHE A 52 4.35 -6.36 5.38
C PHE A 52 5.07 -6.13 6.73
N ASP A 53 5.76 -5.00 6.83
CA ASP A 53 6.52 -4.56 8.00
C ASP A 53 5.69 -3.50 8.75
N ILE A 54 4.87 -3.99 9.69
CA ILE A 54 3.98 -3.13 10.48
C ILE A 54 4.76 -2.11 11.32
N ASP A 55 5.88 -2.51 11.92
CA ASP A 55 6.67 -1.65 12.78
C ASP A 55 7.23 -0.45 11.99
N LYS A 56 7.70 -0.69 10.76
CA LYS A 56 8.14 0.39 9.87
C LYS A 56 7.00 1.24 9.36
N ALA A 57 5.85 0.65 9.05
CA ALA A 57 4.67 1.41 8.65
C ALA A 57 4.17 2.33 9.78
N GLU A 58 4.12 1.83 11.02
CA GLU A 58 3.76 2.63 12.20
C GLU A 58 4.78 3.71 12.50
N HIS A 59 6.08 3.43 12.31
CA HIS A 59 7.12 4.44 12.44
C HIS A 59 6.93 5.58 11.41
N THR A 60 6.61 5.26 10.15
CA THR A 60 6.27 6.28 9.15
C THR A 60 5.06 7.12 9.58
N ILE A 61 4.03 6.49 10.16
CA ILE A 61 2.86 7.22 10.67
C ILE A 61 3.26 8.19 11.79
N ASP A 62 4.14 7.77 12.69
CA ASP A 62 4.62 8.62 13.78
C ASP A 62 5.43 9.82 13.31
N THR A 63 6.21 9.66 12.23
CA THR A 63 7.08 10.72 11.68
C THR A 63 6.39 11.66 10.72
N GLU A 64 5.41 11.17 9.93
CA GLU A 64 4.82 11.95 8.83
C GLU A 64 3.48 12.61 9.20
N LEU A 65 2.77 12.09 10.20
CA LEU A 65 1.55 12.72 10.69
C LEU A 65 1.87 13.58 11.90
N GLU A 66 1.05 14.58 12.18
CA GLU A 66 1.13 15.40 13.40
C GLU A 66 -0.12 15.21 14.27
N ASP A 67 -1.27 15.07 13.61
CA ASP A 67 -2.57 14.90 14.25
C ASP A 67 -2.65 13.56 14.99
N ALA A 68 -2.88 13.62 16.31
CA ALA A 68 -2.87 12.45 17.19
C ALA A 68 -4.01 11.47 16.90
N GLU A 69 -5.19 11.96 16.50
CA GLU A 69 -6.33 11.11 16.17
C GLU A 69 -6.05 10.38 14.84
N LYS A 70 -5.57 11.08 13.82
CA LYS A 70 -5.17 10.49 12.55
C LYS A 70 -4.04 9.47 12.75
N LYS A 71 -3.02 9.75 13.57
CA LYS A 71 -1.99 8.76 13.93
C LYS A 71 -2.59 7.50 14.50
N ALA A 72 -3.41 7.63 15.55
CA ALA A 72 -4.02 6.49 16.21
C ALA A 72 -4.90 5.67 15.24
N ASN A 73 -5.67 6.35 14.38
CA ASN A 73 -6.54 5.71 13.40
C ASN A 73 -5.74 5.05 12.26
N SER A 74 -4.66 5.66 11.79
CA SER A 74 -3.77 5.06 10.78
C SER A 74 -3.08 3.82 11.32
N LYS A 75 -2.62 3.82 12.58
CA LYS A 75 -2.01 2.63 13.21
C LYS A 75 -3.00 1.49 13.34
N LYS A 76 -4.22 1.77 13.83
CA LYS A 76 -5.29 0.76 13.90
C LYS A 76 -5.64 0.18 12.52
N LEU A 77 -5.64 1.01 11.48
CA LEU A 77 -5.85 0.55 10.11
C LEU A 77 -4.72 -0.40 9.65
N MET A 78 -3.45 -0.04 9.88
CA MET A 78 -2.30 -0.90 9.57
C MET A 78 -2.36 -2.23 10.31
N ASP A 79 -2.66 -2.19 11.61
CA ASP A 79 -2.79 -3.38 12.45
C ASP A 79 -3.92 -4.30 11.98
N THR A 80 -5.07 -3.73 11.59
CA THR A 80 -6.18 -4.50 11.00
C THR A 80 -5.74 -5.28 9.76
N CYS A 81 -4.83 -4.70 8.96
CA CYS A 81 -4.32 -5.31 7.74
C CYS A 81 -3.07 -6.17 7.92
N ARG A 82 -2.59 -6.40 9.15
CA ARG A 82 -1.39 -7.22 9.39
C ARG A 82 -1.53 -8.66 8.92
N SER A 83 -2.76 -9.18 8.86
CA SER A 83 -3.10 -10.55 8.47
C SER A 83 -2.79 -10.87 7.00
N VAL A 84 -2.47 -9.88 6.17
CA VAL A 84 -2.00 -10.13 4.78
C VAL A 84 -0.69 -10.93 4.73
N ASN A 85 0.07 -10.97 5.83
CA ASN A 85 1.24 -11.83 5.96
C ASN A 85 0.87 -13.32 6.08
N ASP A 86 -0.34 -13.64 6.53
CA ASP A 86 -0.83 -15.02 6.67
C ASP A 86 -1.37 -15.59 5.34
N ALA A 87 -1.60 -14.74 4.35
CA ALA A 87 -2.07 -15.14 3.04
C ALA A 87 -0.96 -15.84 2.24
N ALA A 88 -1.33 -16.97 1.62
CA ALA A 88 -0.47 -17.65 0.65
C ALA A 88 -0.33 -16.78 -0.61
N VAL A 89 0.91 -16.64 -1.08
CA VAL A 89 1.26 -15.92 -2.31
C VAL A 89 2.16 -16.79 -3.18
N ASN A 90 2.17 -16.54 -4.49
CA ASN A 90 2.89 -17.32 -5.49
C ASN A 90 4.10 -16.59 -6.10
N ASP A 91 4.42 -15.38 -5.63
CA ASP A 91 5.46 -14.50 -6.20
C ASP A 91 6.75 -14.43 -5.37
N GLY A 92 6.91 -15.36 -4.42
CA GLY A 92 8.10 -15.49 -3.59
C GLY A 92 8.38 -14.22 -2.78
N THR A 93 9.58 -13.65 -2.95
CA THR A 93 10.01 -12.42 -2.25
C THR A 93 9.67 -11.15 -3.00
N ALA A 94 9.02 -11.23 -4.17
CA ALA A 94 8.66 -10.06 -4.96
C ALA A 94 7.69 -9.14 -4.20
N GLY A 95 6.74 -9.74 -3.48
CA GLY A 95 5.77 -9.02 -2.63
C GLY A 95 4.67 -8.31 -3.42
N CYS A 96 4.54 -8.55 -4.73
CA CYS A 96 3.50 -8.00 -5.58
C CYS A 96 2.10 -8.40 -5.10
N GLU A 97 1.86 -9.71 -4.92
CA GLU A 97 0.55 -10.20 -4.46
C GLU A 97 0.23 -9.71 -3.05
N ARG A 98 1.21 -9.71 -2.16
CA ARG A 98 0.99 -9.23 -0.80
C ARG A 98 0.74 -7.73 -0.73
N SER A 99 1.43 -6.94 -1.56
CA SER A 99 1.16 -5.50 -1.66
C SER A 99 -0.24 -5.23 -2.16
N HIS A 100 -0.75 -6.03 -3.11
CA HIS A 100 -2.14 -5.95 -3.56
C HIS A 100 -3.13 -6.23 -2.43
N LEU A 101 -2.93 -7.33 -1.70
CA LEU A 101 -3.76 -7.69 -0.55
C LEU A 101 -3.76 -6.60 0.53
N LEU A 102 -2.59 -6.03 0.81
CA LEU A 102 -2.44 -4.90 1.73
C LEU A 102 -3.24 -3.69 1.25
N THR A 103 -3.05 -3.26 0.00
CA THR A 103 -3.77 -2.10 -0.55
C THR A 103 -5.28 -2.31 -0.53
N LEU A 104 -5.78 -3.50 -0.91
CA LEU A 104 -7.20 -3.83 -0.85
C LEU A 104 -7.73 -3.74 0.59
N CYS A 105 -7.02 -4.32 1.55
CA CYS A 105 -7.41 -4.25 2.96
C CYS A 105 -7.45 -2.80 3.48
N LEU A 106 -6.44 -1.99 3.14
CA LEU A 106 -6.39 -0.58 3.52
C LEU A 106 -7.58 0.20 2.95
N ILE A 107 -7.92 -0.04 1.67
CA ILE A 107 -9.08 0.60 1.02
C ILE A 107 -10.39 0.17 1.66
N GLU A 108 -10.57 -1.12 1.93
CA GLU A 108 -11.77 -1.67 2.53
C GLU A 108 -12.03 -1.13 3.94
N HIS A 109 -10.97 -0.96 4.74
CA HIS A 109 -11.09 -0.60 6.15
C HIS A 109 -10.87 0.88 6.45
N ALA A 110 -10.28 1.65 5.54
CA ALA A 110 -10.09 3.11 5.68
C ALA A 110 -11.33 3.86 6.21
N PRO A 111 -12.55 3.64 5.68
CA PRO A 111 -13.74 4.34 6.16
C PRO A 111 -14.07 4.07 7.64
N LYS A 112 -13.74 2.88 8.16
CA LYS A 112 -13.97 2.51 9.57
C LYS A 112 -13.15 3.36 10.54
N PHE A 113 -12.05 3.93 10.06
CA PHE A 113 -11.12 4.74 10.84
C PHE A 113 -11.15 6.22 10.44
N GLY A 114 -12.21 6.65 9.75
CA GLY A 114 -12.43 8.06 9.39
C GLY A 114 -11.67 8.55 8.17
N PHE A 115 -11.07 7.66 7.37
CA PHE A 115 -10.42 8.03 6.11
C PHE A 115 -11.41 7.96 4.95
N ASP A 116 -11.77 9.13 4.41
CA ASP A 116 -12.56 9.22 3.18
C ASP A 116 -11.66 9.26 1.94
N LEU A 117 -11.59 8.12 1.26
CA LEU A 117 -10.78 7.93 0.05
C LEU A 117 -11.24 8.80 -1.12
N LYS A 118 -12.46 9.37 -1.12
CA LYS A 118 -12.91 10.27 -2.19
C LYS A 118 -12.10 11.56 -2.27
N HIS A 119 -11.44 11.95 -1.18
CA HIS A 119 -10.71 13.21 -1.06
C HIS A 119 -9.20 13.02 -0.92
N VAL A 120 -8.70 11.78 -0.90
CA VAL A 120 -7.26 11.48 -0.89
C VAL A 120 -6.71 11.72 -2.30
N ARG A 121 -5.88 12.74 -2.48
CA ARG A 121 -5.14 12.95 -3.74
C ARG A 121 -3.82 12.18 -3.64
N LEU A 122 -3.66 11.15 -4.46
CA LEU A 122 -2.38 10.44 -4.69
C LEU A 122 -1.48 11.20 -5.69
#